data_AF-A0AAE1AVY2-F1
#
_entry.id   AF-A0AAE1AVY2-F1
#
_cell.length_a   1.000
_cell.length_b   1.000
_cell.length_c   1.000
_cell.angle_alpha   90.00
_cell.angle_beta   90.00
_cell.angle_gamma   90.00
#
_symmetry.space_group_name_H-M   'P 1'
#
loop_
_entity.id
_entity.type
_entity.pdbx_description
1 polymer ?
#
loop_
_entity_poly.entity_id
_entity_poly.type
_entity_poly.pdbx_seq_one_letter_code
_entity_poly.pdbx_strand_id
1 'polypeptide(L)'
;MHLLSALSVAAIFAVAASVDFAPLSDAEIEYINSLEGNTWKAGRNFDVNDFERVKALLGVDLEANTLYNRLHLSYPELLYSKVDLPATFDARENWPKCATIKDIRDQSNCGSCWAFGSVEAQSDRHCTLEGVTVRLSLRGCIGAAAKTVSGIPGQG
;
A
#
# COMPACT_ATOMS: atom_id res chain seq x y z
N MET A 1 28.77 -5.26 -64.89
CA MET A 1 27.77 -6.34 -64.94
C MET A 1 28.07 -7.26 -63.75
N HIS A 2 27.59 -6.89 -62.56
CA HIS A 2 26.58 -7.63 -61.76
C HIS A 2 27.19 -8.91 -61.12
N LEU A 3 27.21 -9.14 -59.80
CA LEU A 3 26.25 -8.79 -58.76
C LEU A 3 26.90 -8.65 -57.37
N LEU A 4 26.30 -7.76 -56.59
CA LEU A 4 26.43 -7.58 -55.15
C LEU A 4 25.68 -8.68 -54.36
N SER A 5 26.16 -8.87 -53.13
CA SER A 5 25.39 -9.08 -51.88
C SER A 5 24.55 -10.35 -51.67
N ALA A 6 24.83 -11.04 -50.56
CA ALA A 6 23.82 -11.29 -49.52
C ALA A 6 24.52 -11.67 -48.19
N LEU A 7 24.84 -10.67 -47.35
CA LEU A 7 24.98 -10.89 -45.91
C LEU A 7 23.56 -10.89 -45.34
N SER A 8 23.04 -12.05 -44.94
CA SER A 8 21.77 -12.14 -44.24
C SER A 8 21.97 -11.72 -42.78
N VAL A 9 21.72 -10.45 -42.48
CA VAL A 9 21.53 -9.98 -41.10
C VAL A 9 20.10 -10.36 -40.70
N ALA A 10 19.96 -11.43 -39.92
CA ALA A 10 18.70 -11.73 -39.25
C ALA A 10 18.49 -10.68 -38.14
N ALA A 11 17.67 -9.67 -38.40
CA ALA A 11 17.20 -8.76 -37.38
C ALA A 11 16.26 -9.52 -36.44
N ILE A 12 16.77 -9.93 -35.28
CA ILE A 12 15.94 -10.42 -34.18
C ILE A 12 15.21 -9.20 -33.62
N PHE A 13 14.00 -8.95 -34.12
CA PHE A 13 13.06 -8.09 -33.44
C PHE A 13 12.61 -8.81 -32.18
N ALA A 14 13.23 -8.52 -31.04
CA ALA A 14 12.65 -8.84 -29.75
C ALA A 14 11.39 -7.98 -29.60
N VAL A 15 10.25 -8.49 -30.07
CA VAL A 15 8.95 -7.98 -29.66
C VAL A 15 8.87 -8.31 -28.17
N ALA A 16 9.06 -7.30 -27.32
CA ALA A 16 8.62 -7.39 -25.93
C ALA A 16 7.09 -7.51 -25.99
N ALA A 17 6.59 -8.75 -26.09
CA ALA A 17 5.18 -9.01 -25.95
C ALA A 17 4.79 -8.54 -24.55
N SER A 18 3.96 -7.50 -24.46
CA SER A 18 3.29 -7.17 -23.21
C SER A 18 2.41 -8.37 -22.87
N VAL A 19 2.83 -9.16 -21.90
CA VAL A 19 2.01 -10.28 -21.45
C VAL A 19 0.88 -9.69 -20.62
N ASP A 20 -0.32 -9.70 -21.17
CA ASP A 20 -1.54 -9.23 -20.49
C ASP A 20 -2.22 -10.43 -19.86
N PHE A 21 -2.07 -10.55 -18.54
CA PHE A 21 -2.70 -11.61 -17.76
C PHE A 21 -3.98 -11.06 -17.12
N ALA A 22 -4.99 -11.90 -16.97
CA ALA A 22 -6.14 -11.53 -16.15
C ALA A 22 -5.68 -11.17 -14.72
N PRO A 23 -6.19 -10.09 -14.11
CA PRO A 23 -5.83 -9.73 -12.75
C PRO A 23 -6.09 -10.87 -11.78
N LEU A 24 -5.20 -11.06 -10.82
CA LEU A 24 -5.24 -12.15 -9.84
C LEU A 24 -5.18 -13.54 -10.48
N SER A 25 -4.66 -13.72 -11.70
CA SER A 25 -4.54 -15.07 -12.29
C SER A 25 -3.34 -15.84 -11.73
N ASP A 26 -3.34 -17.17 -11.85
CA ASP A 26 -2.15 -17.99 -11.54
C ASP A 26 -0.97 -17.62 -12.45
N ALA A 27 -1.27 -17.29 -13.72
CA ALA A 27 -0.26 -16.84 -14.68
C ALA A 27 0.44 -15.54 -14.25
N GLU A 28 -0.29 -14.60 -13.64
CA GLU A 28 0.30 -13.40 -13.04
C GLU A 28 1.25 -13.74 -11.88
N ILE A 29 0.85 -14.67 -10.99
CA ILE A 29 1.69 -15.13 -9.88
C ILE A 29 2.98 -15.79 -10.40
N GLU A 30 2.87 -16.68 -11.38
CA GLU A 30 4.00 -17.36 -12.00
C GLU A 30 4.95 -16.37 -12.68
N TYR A 31 4.40 -15.42 -13.42
CA TYR A 31 5.17 -14.36 -14.07
C TYR A 31 5.95 -13.53 -13.05
N ILE A 32 5.30 -13.04 -11.98
CA ILE A 32 5.97 -12.26 -10.93
C ILE A 32 7.10 -13.07 -10.28
N ASN A 33 6.86 -14.35 -9.98
CA ASN A 33 7.87 -15.22 -9.37
C ASN A 33 9.01 -15.60 -10.33
N SER A 34 8.82 -15.44 -11.64
CA SER A 34 9.86 -15.68 -12.66
C SER A 34 10.83 -14.51 -12.85
N LEU A 35 10.50 -13.31 -12.34
CA LEU A 35 11.32 -12.12 -12.50
C LEU A 35 12.68 -12.27 -11.80
N GLU A 36 13.76 -12.06 -12.55
CA GLU A 36 15.11 -12.06 -11.98
C GLU A 36 15.28 -10.93 -10.96
N GLY A 37 15.90 -11.23 -9.83
CA GLY A 37 16.14 -10.24 -8.76
C GLY A 37 14.91 -9.92 -7.91
N ASN A 38 13.81 -10.67 -8.04
CA ASN A 38 12.65 -10.50 -7.18
C ASN A 38 12.98 -10.80 -5.70
N THR A 39 12.70 -9.85 -4.81
CA THR A 39 13.02 -9.94 -3.37
C THR A 39 11.86 -10.46 -2.53
N TRP A 40 10.70 -10.68 -3.15
CA TRP A 40 9.49 -11.20 -2.52
C TRP A 40 8.89 -12.32 -3.37
N LYS A 41 7.99 -13.10 -2.78
CA LYS A 41 7.32 -14.22 -3.46
C LYS A 41 5.82 -13.95 -3.55
N ALA A 42 5.28 -13.97 -4.76
CA ALA A 42 3.84 -13.86 -4.98
C ALA A 42 3.12 -15.15 -4.60
N GLY A 43 1.91 -15.00 -4.04
CA GLY A 43 1.03 -16.08 -3.63
C GLY A 43 -0.43 -15.66 -3.66
N ARG A 44 -1.31 -16.64 -3.44
CA ARG A 44 -2.77 -16.49 -3.52
C ARG A 44 -3.33 -15.97 -2.19
N ASN A 45 -3.79 -14.71 -2.18
CA ASN A 45 -4.51 -14.12 -1.03
C ASN A 45 -6.00 -13.87 -1.30
N PHE A 46 -6.35 -13.56 -2.55
CA PHE A 46 -7.72 -13.32 -3.02
C PHE A 46 -8.09 -14.33 -4.11
N ASP A 47 -9.38 -14.65 -4.24
CA ASP A 47 -9.86 -15.50 -5.32
C ASP A 47 -9.63 -14.82 -6.69
N VAL A 48 -9.55 -15.62 -7.76
CA VAL A 48 -9.38 -15.11 -9.13
C VAL A 48 -10.51 -14.16 -9.55
N ASN A 49 -11.70 -14.28 -8.93
CA ASN A 49 -12.86 -13.44 -9.23
C ASN A 49 -13.02 -12.24 -8.29
N ASP A 50 -12.11 -12.04 -7.34
CA ASP A 50 -12.22 -10.99 -6.31
C ASP A 50 -11.73 -9.61 -6.78
N PHE A 51 -11.43 -9.40 -8.07
CA PHE A 51 -10.77 -8.17 -8.52
C PHE A 51 -11.54 -6.88 -8.17
N GLU A 52 -12.87 -6.87 -8.33
CA GLU A 52 -13.69 -5.72 -7.94
C GLU A 52 -13.73 -5.50 -6.42
N ARG A 53 -13.73 -6.59 -5.65
CA ARG A 53 -13.60 -6.53 -4.19
C ARG A 53 -12.24 -5.93 -3.80
N VAL A 54 -11.15 -6.38 -4.41
CA VAL A 54 -9.80 -5.85 -4.15
C VAL A 54 -9.74 -4.35 -4.44
N LYS A 55 -10.33 -3.88 -5.54
CA LYS A 55 -10.45 -2.43 -5.80
C LYS A 55 -11.19 -1.69 -4.70
N ALA A 56 -12.31 -2.25 -4.21
CA ALA A 56 -13.09 -1.64 -3.14
C ALA A 56 -12.32 -1.52 -1.81
N LEU A 57 -11.29 -2.35 -1.57
CA LEU A 57 -10.42 -2.23 -0.39
C LEU A 57 -9.46 -1.02 -0.48
N LEU A 58 -9.20 -0.49 -1.67
CA LEU A 58 -8.26 0.60 -1.93
C LEU A 58 -8.95 1.98 -1.84
N GLY A 59 -9.51 2.31 -0.68
CA GLY A 59 -10.35 3.49 -0.52
C GLY A 59 -9.64 4.85 -0.29
N VAL A 60 -8.37 4.99 -0.63
CA VAL A 60 -7.65 6.27 -0.51
C VAL A 60 -7.77 7.05 -1.82
N ASP A 61 -8.28 8.28 -1.75
CA ASP A 61 -8.17 9.25 -2.85
C ASP A 61 -6.78 9.91 -2.82
N LEU A 62 -5.87 9.42 -3.68
CA LEU A 62 -4.48 9.88 -3.72
C LEU A 62 -4.35 11.32 -4.23
N GLU A 63 -5.20 11.75 -5.16
CA GLU A 63 -5.12 13.08 -5.74
C GLU A 63 -5.58 14.13 -4.73
N ALA A 64 -6.75 13.90 -4.12
CA ALA A 64 -7.28 14.77 -3.08
C ALA A 64 -6.34 14.85 -1.87
N ASN A 65 -5.77 13.70 -1.45
CA ASN A 65 -4.83 13.65 -0.34
C ASN A 65 -3.53 14.41 -0.66
N THR A 66 -2.97 14.24 -1.86
CA THR A 66 -1.76 14.96 -2.28
C THR A 66 -1.99 16.47 -2.30
N LEU A 67 -3.13 16.92 -2.82
CA LEU A 67 -3.51 18.33 -2.83
C LEU A 67 -3.65 18.87 -1.40
N TYR A 68 -4.37 18.16 -0.53
CA TYR A 68 -4.55 18.54 0.87
C TYR A 68 -3.21 18.67 1.60
N ASN A 69 -2.33 17.68 1.45
CA ASN A 69 -1.01 17.68 2.10
C ASN A 69 -0.15 18.86 1.65
N ARG A 70 -0.15 19.16 0.35
CA ARG A 70 0.58 20.33 -0.18
C ARG A 70 0.06 21.65 0.39
N LEU A 71 -1.25 21.77 0.59
CA LEU A 71 -1.89 23.01 1.03
C LEU A 71 -1.85 23.22 2.56
N HIS A 72 -1.84 22.13 3.34
CA HIS A 72 -2.12 22.20 4.77
C HIS A 72 -1.07 21.54 5.68
N LEU A 73 -0.19 20.68 5.17
CA LEU A 73 0.86 20.09 5.99
C LEU A 73 2.13 20.94 5.91
N SER A 74 2.35 21.74 6.95
CA SER A 74 3.67 22.27 7.26
C SER A 74 4.38 21.23 8.12
N TYR A 75 5.29 20.47 7.52
CA TYR A 75 6.22 19.67 8.30
C TYR A 75 7.23 20.63 8.92
N PRO A 76 7.40 20.64 10.26
CA PRO A 76 8.59 21.25 10.81
C PRO A 76 9.76 20.53 10.15
N GLU A 77 10.68 21.28 9.53
CA GLU A 77 11.93 20.72 9.05
C GLU A 77 12.55 20.04 10.27
N LEU A 78 12.55 18.71 10.25
CA LEU A 78 13.04 17.93 11.37
C LEU A 78 14.52 18.28 11.48
N LEU A 79 14.88 19.05 12.51
CA LEU A 79 16.26 19.31 12.89
C LEU A 79 16.82 17.98 13.41
N TYR A 80 17.15 17.08 12.47
CA TYR A 80 17.89 15.85 12.67
C TYR A 80 19.34 16.21 13.01
N SER A 81 19.56 16.76 14.21
CA SER A 81 20.91 16.92 14.73
C SER A 81 21.46 15.55 15.12
N LYS A 82 22.20 14.91 14.21
CA LYS A 82 23.09 13.75 14.48
C LYS A 82 22.51 12.69 15.45
N VAL A 83 21.34 12.16 15.14
CA VAL A 83 20.82 10.98 15.86
C VAL A 83 21.35 9.74 15.14
N ASP A 84 22.18 8.94 15.82
CA ASP A 84 22.61 7.64 15.32
C ASP A 84 21.43 6.68 15.37
N LEU A 85 20.78 6.47 14.23
CA LEU A 85 19.66 5.54 14.10
C LEU A 85 20.17 4.09 14.00
N PRO A 86 19.45 3.13 14.60
CA PRO A 86 19.83 1.73 14.50
C PRO A 86 19.62 1.22 13.07
N ALA A 87 20.42 0.22 12.67
CA ALA A 87 20.29 -0.42 11.36
C ALA A 87 18.94 -1.16 11.17
N THR A 88 18.28 -1.54 12.27
CA THR A 88 16.96 -2.16 12.28
C THR A 88 16.13 -1.59 13.42
N PHE A 89 14.81 -1.48 13.23
CA PHE A 89 13.90 -0.96 14.23
C PHE A 89 12.53 -1.62 14.09
N ASP A 90 12.00 -2.16 15.19
CA ASP A 90 10.65 -2.68 15.29
C ASP A 90 9.92 -2.04 16.48
N ALA A 91 8.82 -1.33 16.22
CA ALA A 91 8.04 -0.68 17.26
C ALA A 91 7.46 -1.68 18.28
N ARG A 92 7.17 -2.92 17.86
CA ARG A 92 6.63 -3.99 18.72
C ARG A 92 7.64 -4.45 19.77
N GLU A 93 8.93 -4.33 19.46
CA GLU A 93 10.04 -4.66 20.35
C GLU A 93 10.39 -3.49 21.28
N ASN A 94 10.29 -2.26 20.78
CA ASN A 94 10.61 -1.04 21.53
C ASN A 94 9.51 -0.63 22.52
N TRP A 95 8.24 -0.94 22.20
CA TRP A 95 7.11 -0.71 23.10
C TRP A 95 6.33 -2.00 23.34
N PRO A 96 6.94 -3.01 24.00
CA PRO A 96 6.34 -4.34 24.13
C PRO A 96 5.07 -4.36 24.99
N LYS A 97 4.88 -3.32 25.82
CA LYS A 97 3.67 -3.12 26.65
C LYS A 97 2.49 -2.54 25.87
N CYS A 98 2.72 -1.98 24.68
CA CYS A 98 1.68 -1.42 23.84
C CYS A 98 1.12 -2.50 22.91
N ALA A 99 0.09 -3.20 23.39
CA ALA A 99 -0.53 -4.29 22.64
C ALA A 99 -1.09 -3.85 21.28
N THR A 100 -1.52 -2.58 21.15
CA THR A 100 -2.10 -2.03 19.91
C THR A 100 -1.14 -2.07 18.72
N ILE A 101 0.17 -1.96 18.95
CA ILE A 101 1.19 -1.97 17.89
C ILE A 101 1.26 -3.34 17.18
N LYS A 102 0.80 -4.40 17.88
CA LYS A 102 0.73 -5.77 17.35
C LYS A 102 -0.63 -6.10 16.76
N ASP A 103 -1.63 -5.25 16.94
CA ASP A 103 -2.99 -5.53 16.47
C ASP A 103 -3.06 -5.40 14.95
N ILE A 104 -3.57 -6.44 14.29
CA ILE A 104 -3.92 -6.42 12.87
C ILE A 104 -5.45 -6.33 12.78
N ARG A 105 -5.98 -5.29 12.16
CA ARG A 105 -7.42 -5.04 12.06
C ARG A 105 -7.93 -5.32 10.64
N ASP A 106 -9.22 -5.57 10.54
CA ASP A 106 -9.90 -5.90 9.28
C ASP A 106 -10.89 -4.80 8.88
N GLN A 107 -10.66 -4.17 7.73
CA GLN A 107 -11.56 -3.18 7.13
C GLN A 107 -12.82 -3.78 6.49
N SER A 108 -12.92 -5.11 6.48
CA SER A 108 -14.00 -5.86 5.85
C SER A 108 -14.17 -5.43 4.39
N ASN A 109 -15.40 -5.44 3.87
CA ASN A 109 -15.70 -5.04 2.49
C ASN A 109 -15.86 -3.52 2.30
N CYS A 110 -15.11 -2.70 3.04
CA CYS A 110 -15.21 -1.25 3.00
C CYS A 110 -13.85 -0.62 2.69
N GLY A 111 -13.80 0.36 1.79
CA GLY A 111 -12.62 1.18 1.48
C GLY A 111 -12.27 2.17 2.59
N SER A 112 -12.13 1.69 3.82
CA SER A 112 -11.89 2.50 5.01
C SER A 112 -10.44 2.46 5.50
N CYS A 113 -9.51 1.92 4.69
CA CYS A 113 -8.08 1.82 5.02
C CYS A 113 -7.46 3.16 5.48
N TRP A 114 -7.88 4.29 4.90
CA TRP A 114 -7.45 5.63 5.33
C TRP A 114 -7.81 5.92 6.80
N ALA A 115 -8.96 5.42 7.27
CA ALA A 115 -9.41 5.57 8.65
C ALA A 115 -8.69 4.57 9.57
N PHE A 116 -8.48 3.35 9.09
CA PHE A 116 -7.77 2.28 9.82
C PHE A 116 -6.34 2.69 10.14
N GLY A 117 -5.53 3.03 9.13
CA GLY A 117 -4.14 3.43 9.35
C GLY A 117 -4.02 4.64 10.29
N SER A 118 -4.97 5.58 10.19
CA SER A 118 -5.01 6.75 11.07
C SER A 118 -5.32 6.39 12.54
N VAL A 119 -6.30 5.52 12.77
CA VAL A 119 -6.74 5.13 14.12
C VAL A 119 -5.78 4.15 14.79
N GLU A 120 -5.17 3.25 14.02
CA GLU A 120 -4.12 2.34 14.49
C GLU A 120 -2.93 3.15 15.01
N ALA A 121 -2.38 4.06 14.19
CA ALA A 121 -1.28 4.91 14.61
C ALA A 121 -1.61 5.83 15.80
N GLN A 122 -2.84 6.37 15.88
CA GLN A 122 -3.26 7.18 17.04
C GLN A 122 -3.38 6.35 18.32
N SER A 123 -3.92 5.12 18.22
CA SER A 123 -4.00 4.19 19.35
C SER A 123 -2.61 3.85 19.88
N ASP A 124 -1.66 3.60 18.96
CA ASP A 124 -0.26 3.34 19.29
C ASP A 124 0.41 4.56 19.93
N ARG A 125 0.18 5.76 19.40
CA ARG A 125 0.75 7.00 19.96
C ARG A 125 0.25 7.30 21.36
N HIS A 126 -1.02 7.04 21.65
CA HIS A 126 -1.53 7.20 23.02
C HIS A 126 -0.80 6.28 24.00
N CYS A 127 -0.46 5.06 23.58
CA CYS A 127 0.31 4.15 24.43
C CYS A 127 1.79 4.55 24.52
N THR A 128 2.44 4.88 23.40
CA THR A 128 3.89 5.16 23.37
C THR A 128 4.25 6.50 24.01
N LEU A 129 3.35 7.50 23.97
CA LEU A 129 3.57 8.83 24.53
C LEU A 129 2.98 9.00 25.92
N GLU A 130 1.78 8.46 26.17
CA GLU A 130 1.05 8.69 27.42
C GLU A 130 1.03 7.45 28.34
N GLY A 131 1.50 6.29 27.84
CA GLY A 131 1.46 5.03 28.58
C GLY A 131 0.06 4.41 28.67
N VAL A 132 -0.92 4.95 27.94
CA VAL A 132 -2.32 4.54 28.02
C VAL A 132 -2.68 3.70 26.78
N THR A 133 -3.12 2.46 27.02
CA THR A 133 -3.56 1.58 25.94
C THR A 133 -5.05 1.77 25.68
N VAL A 134 -5.38 2.42 24.56
CA VAL A 134 -6.76 2.55 24.06
C VAL A 134 -6.84 2.04 22.63
N ARG A 135 -7.96 1.42 22.28
CA ARG A 135 -8.28 1.09 20.88
C ARG A 135 -9.32 2.08 20.39
N LEU A 136 -8.88 3.05 19.58
CA LEU A 136 -9.81 4.05 19.07
C LEU A 136 -10.81 3.42 18.08
N SER A 137 -12.03 3.97 18.08
CA SER A 137 -13.15 3.46 17.29
C SER A 137 -13.07 3.93 15.85
N LEU A 138 -13.14 2.96 14.93
CA LEU A 138 -13.12 3.22 13.49
C LEU A 138 -14.45 3.78 12.98
N ARG A 139 -15.57 3.37 13.58
CA ARG A 139 -16.90 3.90 13.22
C ARG A 139 -17.00 5.41 13.48
N GLY A 140 -16.35 5.89 14.53
CA GLY A 140 -16.27 7.31 14.84
C GLY A 140 -15.50 8.08 13.76
N CYS A 141 -14.36 7.57 13.32
CA CYS A 141 -13.55 8.20 12.28
C CYS A 141 -14.21 8.15 10.90
N ILE A 142 -14.80 7.01 10.52
CA ILE A 142 -15.56 6.88 9.26
C ILE A 142 -16.75 7.85 9.27
N GLY A 143 -17.52 7.90 10.37
CA GLY A 143 -18.68 8.78 10.50
C GLY A 143 -18.34 10.28 10.59
N ALA A 144 -17.22 10.63 11.24
CA ALA A 144 -16.75 12.02 11.31
C ALA A 144 -16.20 12.51 9.97
N ALA A 145 -15.45 11.66 9.25
CA ALA A 145 -14.90 12.02 7.96
C ALA A 145 -15.93 12.01 6.83
N ALA A 146 -17.00 11.21 6.93
CA ALA A 146 -18.14 11.30 6.01
C ALA A 146 -18.75 12.71 5.96
N LYS A 147 -18.57 13.51 7.03
CA LYS A 147 -19.00 14.92 7.07
C LYS A 147 -17.99 15.88 6.43
N THR A 148 -16.73 15.47 6.24
CA THR A 148 -15.65 16.29 5.69
C THR A 148 -15.23 15.90 4.27
N VAL A 149 -15.48 14.65 3.86
CA VAL A 149 -15.18 14.10 2.54
C VAL A 149 -16.49 13.60 1.95
N SER A 150 -17.08 14.39 1.05
CA SER A 150 -18.19 13.96 0.21
C SER A 150 -17.70 12.89 -0.76
N GLY A 151 -17.64 11.62 -0.33
CA GLY A 151 -17.07 10.56 -1.17
C GLY A 151 -16.82 9.24 -0.45
N ILE A 152 -17.80 8.71 0.28
CA ILE A 152 -17.81 7.27 0.58
C ILE A 152 -18.60 6.57 -0.54
N PRO A 153 -17.98 5.99 -1.57
CA PRO A 153 -18.66 5.00 -2.38
C PRO A 153 -18.74 3.72 -1.54
N GLY A 154 -19.96 3.28 -1.20
CA GLY A 154 -20.17 2.02 -0.48
C GLY A 154 -21.12 2.06 0.72
N GLN A 155 -21.93 3.11 0.89
CA GLN A 155 -23.18 2.98 1.66
C GLN A 155 -24.34 2.83 0.68
N GLY A 156 -24.55 1.60 0.22
CA GLY A 156 -25.67 1.12 -0.58
C GLY A 156 -25.72 -0.38 -0.47
#